data_AF-B0SJK4-F1
#
_entry.id   AF-B0SJK4-F1
#
_cell.length_a   1.000
_cell.length_b   1.000
_cell.length_c   1.000
_cell.angle_alpha   90.00
_cell.angle_beta   90.00
_cell.angle_gamma   90.00
#
_symmetry.space_group_name_H-M   'P 1'
#
loop_
_entity.id
_entity.type
_entity.pdbx_description
1 polymer ?
#
loop_
_entity_poly.entity_id
_entity_poly.type
_entity_poly.pdbx_seq_one_letter_code
_entity_poly.pdbx_strand_id
1 'polypeptide(L)'
;MKLIQNSFGILILLSAVVLVNCSKKKVENFTVPKKIFFIDTKDTIDVLQTEEPLAEKIGTISDSDSVQVLALVSFEKKDMVYKTYQIKCPTSIKHKCKTEFGYIRAFDVEGGGYTSSSSDFSVLLKKKLIVSNEEYTESNQLKQLILEPKSTLSSITINHFSIFHFLIRSLMTKPEDQFQKMEEVYQILKLAENPSREDQYVTSLKKKYPFLNEVNDSGAISSVTTNNDFEQKLTEARNELMNSFIAGFPLRASTFKGLVGQFNKLKNFPYLSEKVFEYLSKEGVYSVSGFETQYLINAESGSTALNKLKKLEPNLDPTKTLGMYQILHDSETNYQIKIQILDGMGNVTKEESYPIVSISAEESGNSLGFKIKADKQDMILSPLETTPNLLIAGEGFKEFVKAIPNDYKDIIKNNDYNKAKLLIALKFGEGGFDEKLGKMVYILSASKRYWIMLDLFRFNPNVKRSHDYDGTLETSFSVDEHTCISTSKWRQPKGELYITGIETSCYSDSDEEISPTESMCFYEGGSMFYQFEFSPSELRSDKPYVEFKFENSGVCQAIQHIM
;
A
#
# COMPACT_ATOMS: atom_id res chain seq x y z
N MET A 1 75.52 -32.13 -52.84
CA MET A 1 74.99 -31.56 -54.09
C MET A 1 73.48 -31.78 -54.12
N LYS A 2 72.73 -30.66 -53.99
CA LYS A 2 71.31 -30.42 -54.33
C LYS A 2 70.23 -31.30 -53.67
N LEU A 3 69.07 -30.82 -53.21
CA LEU A 3 68.43 -29.50 -52.96
C LEU A 3 67.12 -29.91 -52.23
N ILE A 4 66.80 -29.48 -51.01
CA ILE A 4 66.06 -28.26 -50.64
C ILE A 4 64.59 -28.21 -51.14
N GLN A 5 63.69 -28.16 -50.14
CA GLN A 5 62.41 -27.42 -50.02
C GLN A 5 61.13 -27.83 -50.77
N ASN A 6 60.05 -27.58 -50.01
CA ASN A 6 58.69 -27.20 -50.41
C ASN A 6 57.69 -28.31 -50.71
N SER A 7 56.99 -28.74 -49.65
CA SER A 7 55.53 -28.99 -49.68
C SER A 7 54.91 -28.80 -48.28
N PHE A 8 55.40 -27.79 -47.55
CA PHE A 8 54.68 -27.19 -46.40
C PHE A 8 53.85 -26.05 -46.99
N GLY A 9 52.59 -26.31 -47.30
CA GLY A 9 51.70 -25.30 -47.89
C GLY A 9 50.97 -25.84 -49.11
N ILE A 10 49.94 -26.65 -48.85
CA ILE A 10 48.64 -26.77 -49.53
C ILE A 10 47.89 -27.91 -48.79
N LEU A 11 47.69 -27.73 -47.49
CA LEU A 11 46.66 -28.44 -46.72
C LEU A 11 46.23 -27.62 -45.50
N ILE A 12 46.28 -26.29 -45.63
CA ILE A 12 45.66 -25.31 -44.73
C ILE A 12 44.83 -24.40 -45.63
N LEU A 13 43.91 -25.01 -46.37
CA LEU A 13 42.92 -24.30 -47.21
C LEU A 13 41.65 -25.13 -47.45
N LEU A 14 41.44 -26.16 -46.62
CA LEU A 14 40.18 -26.93 -46.52
C LEU A 14 39.57 -26.88 -45.10
N SER A 15 40.18 -26.07 -44.22
CA SER A 15 39.65 -25.68 -42.91
C SER A 15 39.55 -24.16 -42.81
N ALA A 16 39.11 -23.51 -43.89
CA ALA A 16 38.07 -22.49 -43.72
C ALA A 16 36.79 -23.31 -43.45
N VAL A 17 36.47 -23.70 -42.21
CA VAL A 17 35.82 -22.78 -41.27
C VAL A 17 35.05 -21.71 -42.05
N VAL A 18 34.15 -22.17 -42.92
CA VAL A 18 32.84 -21.54 -42.98
C VAL A 18 32.25 -21.79 -41.59
N LEU A 19 32.59 -20.93 -40.63
CA LEU A 19 31.68 -20.59 -39.54
C LEU A 19 30.47 -19.97 -40.25
N VAL A 20 29.65 -20.82 -40.86
CA VAL A 20 28.25 -20.50 -41.06
C VAL A 20 27.80 -20.22 -39.63
N ASN A 21 27.53 -18.96 -39.33
CA ASN A 21 26.77 -18.59 -38.15
C ASN A 21 25.44 -19.36 -38.27
N CYS A 22 25.41 -20.59 -37.79
CA CYS A 22 24.20 -21.39 -37.67
C CYS A 22 23.35 -20.69 -36.62
N SER A 23 22.51 -19.77 -37.07
CA SER A 23 21.48 -19.19 -36.23
C SER A 23 20.57 -20.34 -35.78
N LYS A 24 20.52 -20.60 -34.47
CA LYS A 24 19.61 -21.58 -33.91
C LYS A 24 18.23 -20.94 -33.84
N LYS A 25 17.28 -21.54 -34.55
CA LYS A 25 15.86 -21.18 -34.52
C LYS A 25 15.11 -22.19 -33.67
N LYS A 26 14.44 -21.71 -32.63
CA LYS A 26 13.49 -22.48 -31.83
C LYS A 26 12.09 -21.92 -32.07
N VAL A 27 11.16 -22.77 -32.47
CA VAL A 27 9.75 -22.40 -32.67
C VAL A 27 8.90 -23.14 -31.64
N GLU A 28 8.15 -22.38 -30.85
CA GLU A 28 7.20 -22.88 -29.87
C GLU A 28 5.79 -22.57 -30.39
N ASN A 29 5.16 -23.57 -31.02
CA ASN A 29 3.80 -23.44 -31.53
C ASN A 29 2.80 -23.39 -30.37
N PHE A 30 1.84 -22.47 -30.44
CA PHE A 30 0.71 -22.51 -29.52
C PHE A 30 -0.24 -23.62 -29.93
N THR A 31 -0.68 -24.42 -28.94
CA THR A 31 -1.66 -25.50 -29.15
C THR A 31 -2.99 -24.97 -29.68
N VAL A 32 -3.36 -23.75 -29.29
CA VAL A 32 -4.50 -23.00 -29.82
C VAL A 32 -4.01 -21.61 -30.26
N PRO A 33 -4.37 -21.14 -31.47
CA PRO A 33 -4.03 -19.79 -31.91
C PRO A 33 -4.49 -18.72 -30.91
N LYS A 34 -3.60 -17.79 -30.59
CA LYS A 34 -3.88 -16.65 -29.72
C LYS A 34 -4.29 -15.42 -30.54
N LYS A 35 -4.77 -14.38 -29.87
CA LYS A 35 -5.13 -13.08 -30.45
C LYS A 35 -4.29 -11.97 -29.85
N ILE A 36 -4.25 -10.83 -30.54
CA ILE A 36 -3.65 -9.60 -30.05
C ILE A 36 -4.77 -8.70 -29.56
N PHE A 37 -4.72 -8.29 -28.30
CA PHE A 37 -5.65 -7.34 -27.70
C PHE A 37 -5.00 -5.95 -27.60
N PHE A 38 -5.68 -4.94 -28.15
CA PHE A 38 -5.23 -3.55 -28.17
C PHE A 38 -5.92 -2.75 -27.06
N ILE A 39 -5.13 -2.15 -26.17
CA ILE A 39 -5.63 -1.29 -25.09
C ILE A 39 -6.15 0.04 -25.66
N ASP A 40 -5.37 0.70 -26.53
CA ASP A 40 -5.80 1.86 -27.31
C ASP A 40 -6.21 1.41 -28.72
N THR A 41 -7.36 1.85 -29.21
CA THR A 41 -7.84 1.53 -30.57
C THR A 41 -7.02 2.23 -31.67
N LYS A 42 -6.26 3.27 -31.32
CA LYS A 42 -5.36 4.00 -32.23
C LYS A 42 -3.99 3.36 -32.38
N ASP A 43 -3.66 2.41 -31.50
CA ASP A 43 -2.36 1.76 -31.51
C ASP A 43 -2.18 0.87 -32.74
N THR A 44 -0.93 0.77 -33.20
CA THR A 44 -0.54 -0.10 -34.29
C THR A 44 0.69 -0.94 -33.92
N ILE A 45 0.89 -2.05 -34.64
CA ILE A 45 2.07 -2.91 -34.54
C ILE A 45 2.67 -3.08 -35.92
N ASP A 46 3.99 -2.90 -36.02
CA ASP A 46 4.73 -3.15 -37.24
C ASP A 46 4.85 -4.67 -37.49
N VAL A 47 4.52 -5.09 -38.72
CA VAL A 47 4.67 -6.48 -39.16
C VAL A 47 5.89 -6.59 -40.05
N LEU A 48 6.73 -7.58 -39.75
CA LEU A 48 8.00 -7.86 -40.41
C LEU A 48 7.89 -9.08 -41.34
N GLN A 49 8.70 -9.07 -42.40
CA GLN A 49 8.73 -10.14 -43.40
C GLN A 49 9.33 -11.46 -42.86
N THR A 50 10.27 -11.38 -41.92
CA THR A 50 10.97 -12.53 -41.32
C THR A 50 11.15 -12.31 -39.82
N GLU A 51 11.50 -13.38 -39.10
CA GLU A 51 11.75 -13.39 -37.65
C GLU A 51 13.04 -12.66 -37.23
N GLU A 52 13.84 -12.18 -38.19
CA GLU A 52 15.12 -11.54 -37.93
C GLU A 52 14.96 -10.11 -37.38
N PRO A 53 15.88 -9.63 -36.52
CA PRO A 53 15.78 -8.32 -35.88
C PRO A 53 15.83 -7.12 -36.86
N LEU A 54 16.46 -7.30 -38.02
CA LEU A 54 16.56 -6.29 -39.09
C LEU A 54 15.66 -6.62 -40.29
N ALA A 55 14.63 -7.43 -40.09
CA ALA A 55 13.70 -7.80 -41.13
C ALA A 55 12.95 -6.58 -41.68
N GLU A 56 12.65 -6.62 -42.98
CA GLU A 56 11.90 -5.57 -43.66
C GLU A 56 10.48 -5.46 -43.09
N LYS A 57 10.04 -4.23 -42.80
CA LYS A 57 8.66 -3.93 -42.44
C LYS A 57 7.77 -4.05 -43.67
N ILE A 58 6.77 -4.93 -43.60
CA ILE A 58 5.82 -5.17 -44.69
C ILE A 58 4.48 -4.46 -44.49
N GLY A 59 4.18 -4.03 -43.26
CA GLY A 59 2.94 -3.31 -42.97
C GLY A 59 2.76 -2.99 -41.50
N THR A 60 1.56 -2.55 -41.17
CA THR A 60 1.11 -2.27 -39.81
C THR A 60 -0.27 -2.89 -39.61
N ILE A 61 -0.52 -3.42 -38.42
CA ILE A 61 -1.82 -3.94 -37.98
C ILE A 61 -2.37 -3.09 -36.84
N SER A 62 -3.69 -3.00 -36.72
CA SER A 62 -4.41 -2.28 -35.67
C SER A 62 -5.52 -3.15 -35.03
N ASP A 63 -6.27 -2.57 -34.10
CA ASP A 63 -7.40 -3.23 -33.41
C ASP A 63 -8.51 -3.73 -34.37
N SER A 64 -8.63 -3.15 -35.57
CA SER A 64 -9.58 -3.62 -36.60
C SER A 64 -9.13 -4.89 -37.32
N ASP A 65 -7.86 -5.30 -37.17
CA ASP A 65 -7.32 -6.48 -37.84
C ASP A 65 -7.53 -7.74 -36.98
N SER A 66 -8.24 -8.73 -37.54
CA SER A 66 -8.36 -10.05 -36.91
C SER A 66 -7.08 -10.86 -37.11
N VAL A 67 -6.17 -10.79 -36.13
CA VAL A 67 -4.85 -11.43 -36.19
C VAL A 67 -4.81 -12.68 -35.32
N GLN A 68 -4.35 -13.79 -35.91
CA GLN A 68 -4.07 -15.03 -35.19
C GLN A 68 -2.56 -15.16 -34.97
N VAL A 69 -2.16 -15.29 -33.71
CA VAL A 69 -0.78 -15.56 -33.28
C VAL A 69 -0.61 -17.07 -33.13
N LEU A 70 0.33 -17.63 -33.88
CA LEU A 70 0.47 -19.08 -34.05
C LEU A 70 1.64 -19.67 -33.26
N ALA A 71 2.73 -18.92 -33.13
CA ALA A 71 3.94 -19.42 -32.46
C ALA A 71 4.80 -18.29 -31.88
N LEU A 72 5.62 -18.63 -30.90
CA LEU A 72 6.77 -17.84 -30.45
C LEU A 72 8.03 -18.38 -31.11
N VAL A 73 8.76 -17.51 -31.81
CA VAL A 73 10.02 -17.82 -32.48
C VAL A 73 11.15 -17.18 -31.72
N SER A 74 12.09 -18.00 -31.23
CA SER A 74 13.36 -17.55 -30.65
C SER A 74 14.48 -17.78 -31.66
N PHE A 75 15.16 -16.71 -32.04
CA PHE A 75 16.22 -16.69 -33.02
C PHE A 75 17.54 -16.23 -32.38
N GLU A 76 18.53 -17.10 -32.37
CA GLU A 76 19.83 -16.84 -31.74
C GLU A 76 20.86 -16.39 -32.80
N LYS A 77 21.48 -15.22 -32.59
CA LYS A 77 22.53 -14.68 -33.47
C LYS A 77 23.53 -13.87 -32.65
N LYS A 78 24.82 -14.23 -32.72
CA LYS A 78 25.93 -13.52 -32.06
C LYS A 78 25.65 -13.26 -30.56
N ASP A 79 25.35 -14.32 -29.81
CA ASP A 79 25.07 -14.31 -28.37
C ASP A 79 23.82 -13.54 -27.92
N MET A 80 22.95 -13.13 -28.85
CA MET A 80 21.65 -12.52 -28.55
C MET A 80 20.50 -13.42 -29.00
N VAL A 81 19.49 -13.56 -28.15
CA VAL A 81 18.24 -14.27 -28.44
C VAL A 81 17.14 -13.25 -28.74
N TYR A 82 16.72 -13.18 -30.00
CA TYR A 82 15.61 -12.35 -30.45
C TYR A 82 14.32 -13.16 -30.40
N LYS A 83 13.28 -12.58 -29.81
CA LYS A 83 11.95 -13.20 -29.74
C LYS A 83 10.97 -12.46 -30.64
N THR A 84 10.30 -13.19 -31.53
CA THR A 84 9.22 -12.69 -32.38
C THR A 84 8.02 -13.63 -32.30
N TYR A 85 6.82 -13.10 -32.51
CA TYR A 85 5.62 -13.92 -32.66
C TYR A 85 5.28 -14.08 -34.13
N GLN A 86 5.05 -15.31 -34.55
CA GLN A 86 4.56 -15.62 -35.88
C GLN A 86 3.04 -15.42 -35.90
N ILE A 87 2.57 -14.62 -36.85
CA ILE A 87 1.15 -14.33 -37.04
C ILE A 87 0.68 -14.79 -38.42
N LYS A 88 -0.59 -15.17 -38.52
CA LYS A 88 -1.27 -15.31 -39.81
C LYS A 88 -1.53 -13.91 -40.36
N CYS A 89 -1.08 -13.64 -41.59
CA CYS A 89 -1.24 -12.30 -42.17
C CYS A 89 -2.72 -11.91 -42.29
N PRO A 90 -3.15 -10.78 -41.69
CA PRO A 90 -4.52 -10.32 -41.82
C PRO A 90 -4.78 -9.80 -43.24
N THR A 91 -6.06 -9.75 -43.62
CA THR A 91 -6.50 -9.37 -44.97
C THR A 91 -5.93 -8.02 -45.44
N SER A 92 -5.80 -7.05 -44.52
CA SER A 92 -5.27 -5.71 -44.77
C SER A 92 -3.86 -5.69 -45.36
N ILE A 93 -3.00 -6.62 -44.97
CA ILE A 93 -1.60 -6.70 -45.43
C ILE A 93 -1.27 -8.01 -46.16
N LYS A 94 -2.26 -8.89 -46.39
CA LYS A 94 -2.07 -10.22 -47.01
C LYS A 94 -1.32 -10.18 -48.33
N HIS A 95 -1.55 -9.16 -49.16
CA HIS A 95 -0.88 -8.97 -50.45
C HIS A 95 0.62 -8.61 -50.34
N LYS A 96 1.07 -8.19 -49.16
CA LYS A 96 2.48 -7.80 -48.89
C LYS A 96 3.28 -8.92 -48.23
N CYS A 97 2.61 -9.97 -47.76
CA CYS A 97 3.29 -11.10 -47.15
C CYS A 97 3.78 -12.08 -48.23
N LYS A 98 5.11 -12.28 -48.33
CA LYS A 98 5.69 -13.29 -49.24
C LYS A 98 5.27 -14.73 -48.90
N THR A 99 4.88 -14.97 -47.65
CA THR A 99 4.29 -16.22 -47.16
C THR A 99 2.92 -15.92 -46.56
N GLU A 100 2.16 -16.93 -46.14
CA GLU A 100 0.92 -16.68 -45.39
C GLU A 100 1.14 -16.08 -43.98
N PHE A 101 2.42 -15.93 -43.58
CA PHE A 101 2.84 -15.47 -42.26
C PHE A 101 3.57 -14.13 -42.28
N GLY A 102 3.42 -13.42 -41.17
CA GLY A 102 4.22 -12.25 -40.80
C GLY A 102 4.76 -12.42 -39.38
N TYR A 103 5.66 -11.52 -38.97
CA TYR A 103 6.31 -11.59 -37.67
C TYR A 103 6.18 -10.25 -36.93
N ILE A 104 5.88 -10.31 -35.63
CA ILE A 104 5.87 -9.13 -34.75
C ILE A 104 6.91 -9.32 -33.65
N ARG A 105 7.57 -8.25 -33.21
CA ARG A 105 8.60 -8.38 -32.17
C ARG A 105 7.94 -8.59 -30.82
N ALA A 106 8.50 -9.49 -30.01
CA ALA A 106 8.00 -9.73 -28.65
C ALA A 106 8.25 -8.54 -27.70
N PHE A 107 9.00 -7.51 -28.13
CA PHE A 107 9.10 -6.25 -27.39
C PHE A 107 7.86 -5.35 -27.59
N ASP A 108 7.22 -5.43 -28.76
CA ASP A 108 6.08 -4.58 -29.14
C ASP A 108 4.75 -5.08 -28.52
N VAL A 109 4.73 -6.31 -28.02
CA VAL A 109 3.57 -7.00 -27.43
C VAL A 109 3.98 -7.83 -26.21
N GLU A 110 3.15 -7.85 -25.17
CA GLU A 110 3.41 -8.61 -23.95
C GLU A 110 2.74 -10.00 -24.03
N GLY A 111 3.52 -11.07 -23.78
CA GLY A 111 3.01 -12.44 -23.77
C GLY A 111 3.08 -13.04 -22.36
N GLY A 112 1.94 -13.19 -21.70
CA GLY A 112 1.80 -13.89 -20.41
C GLY A 112 2.41 -13.19 -19.18
N GLY A 113 3.32 -12.24 -19.34
CA GLY A 113 3.99 -11.52 -18.24
C GLY A 113 3.08 -10.65 -17.37
N TYR A 114 1.88 -10.29 -17.86
CA TYR A 114 0.90 -9.50 -17.11
C TYR A 114 0.37 -10.21 -15.85
N THR A 115 0.48 -11.54 -15.78
CA THR A 115 0.02 -12.36 -14.64
C THR A 115 0.92 -12.31 -13.41
N SER A 116 2.19 -11.89 -13.57
CA SER A 116 3.23 -11.99 -12.54
C SER A 116 3.58 -10.67 -11.82
N SER A 117 2.81 -9.60 -12.03
CA SER A 117 3.30 -8.24 -11.76
C SER A 117 2.80 -7.64 -10.43
N SER A 118 3.55 -7.92 -9.36
CA SER A 118 3.56 -7.11 -8.15
C SER A 118 4.40 -5.84 -8.37
N SER A 119 3.74 -4.69 -8.25
CA SER A 119 4.26 -3.35 -7.91
C SER A 119 5.06 -2.45 -8.88
N ASP A 120 5.81 -2.88 -9.89
CA ASP A 120 6.54 -1.89 -10.72
C ASP A 120 6.52 -2.26 -12.21
N PHE A 121 6.05 -1.37 -13.09
CA PHE A 121 6.54 -1.14 -14.47
C PHE A 121 5.55 -0.27 -15.28
N SER A 122 5.82 1.04 -15.36
CA SER A 122 5.13 1.96 -16.29
C SER A 122 5.34 1.61 -17.78
N VAL A 123 6.39 0.84 -18.10
CA VAL A 123 6.76 0.42 -19.45
C VAL A 123 5.86 -0.71 -19.99
N LEU A 124 5.30 -1.54 -19.11
CA LEU A 124 4.43 -2.67 -19.49
C LEU A 124 2.99 -2.23 -19.76
N LEU A 125 2.53 -1.16 -19.10
CA LEU A 125 1.14 -0.65 -19.19
C LEU A 125 0.76 -0.08 -20.56
N LYS A 126 1.72 0.08 -21.48
CA LYS A 126 1.50 0.58 -22.85
C LYS A 126 1.62 -0.50 -23.93
N LYS A 127 1.84 -1.76 -23.54
CA LYS A 127 2.01 -2.86 -24.50
C LYS A 127 0.67 -3.50 -24.84
N LYS A 128 0.53 -3.95 -26.09
CA LYS A 128 -0.59 -4.81 -26.52
C LYS A 128 -0.41 -6.20 -25.92
N LEU A 129 -1.50 -6.92 -25.66
CA LEU A 129 -1.43 -8.24 -25.03
C LEU A 129 -1.63 -9.36 -26.04
N ILE A 130 -0.91 -10.47 -25.87
CA ILE A 130 -1.23 -11.74 -26.52
C ILE A 130 -2.07 -12.58 -25.56
N VAL A 131 -3.31 -12.84 -25.96
CA VAL A 131 -4.35 -13.46 -25.12
C VAL A 131 -5.01 -14.64 -25.85
N SER A 132 -5.60 -15.57 -25.11
CA SER A 132 -6.46 -16.61 -25.66
C SER A 132 -7.74 -16.02 -26.26
N ASN A 133 -8.54 -16.83 -26.98
CA ASN A 133 -9.82 -16.37 -27.53
C ASN A 133 -10.84 -15.98 -26.45
N GLU A 134 -10.84 -16.71 -25.33
CA GLU A 134 -11.72 -16.44 -24.18
C GLU A 134 -11.30 -15.13 -23.50
N GLU A 135 -10.01 -15.02 -23.18
CA GLU A 135 -9.41 -13.81 -22.61
C GLU A 135 -9.59 -12.58 -23.51
N TYR A 136 -9.55 -12.75 -24.85
CA TYR A 136 -9.81 -11.65 -25.80
C TYR A 136 -11.24 -11.12 -25.68
N THR A 137 -12.23 -12.01 -25.55
CA THR A 137 -13.64 -11.64 -25.40
C THR A 137 -13.85 -10.93 -24.07
N GLU A 138 -13.34 -11.50 -22.98
CA GLU A 138 -13.39 -10.90 -21.64
C GLU A 138 -12.67 -9.55 -21.58
N SER A 139 -11.49 -9.41 -22.18
CA SER A 139 -10.72 -8.16 -22.19
C SER A 139 -11.50 -7.03 -22.88
N ASN A 140 -12.22 -7.33 -23.96
CA ASN A 140 -13.07 -6.36 -24.64
C ASN A 140 -14.29 -5.98 -23.79
N GLN A 141 -14.95 -6.95 -23.14
CA GLN A 141 -16.05 -6.69 -22.22
C GLN A 141 -15.62 -5.82 -21.03
N LEU A 142 -14.48 -6.14 -20.41
CA LEU A 142 -13.90 -5.37 -19.31
C LEU A 142 -13.50 -3.96 -19.74
N LYS A 143 -12.87 -3.81 -20.92
CA LYS A 143 -12.54 -2.48 -21.47
C LYS A 143 -13.81 -1.64 -21.67
N GLN A 144 -14.88 -2.22 -22.21
CA GLN A 144 -16.18 -1.55 -22.33
C GLN A 144 -16.79 -1.21 -20.97
N LEU A 145 -16.76 -2.13 -19.99
CA LEU A 145 -17.23 -1.88 -18.62
C LEU A 145 -16.51 -0.70 -17.96
N ILE A 146 -15.20 -0.59 -18.20
CA ILE A 146 -14.35 0.45 -17.63
C ILE A 146 -14.61 1.81 -18.28
N LEU A 147 -14.63 1.87 -19.62
CA LEU A 147 -14.68 3.12 -20.40
C LEU A 147 -16.11 3.60 -20.71
N GLU A 148 -17.02 2.69 -21.03
CA GLU A 148 -18.37 2.98 -21.50
C GLU A 148 -19.43 2.09 -20.80
N PRO A 149 -19.63 2.26 -19.48
CA PRO A 149 -20.48 1.36 -18.68
C PRO A 149 -21.95 1.32 -19.13
N LYS A 150 -22.43 2.36 -19.83
CA LYS A 150 -23.80 2.44 -20.37
C LYS A 150 -24.02 1.67 -21.67
N SER A 151 -22.96 1.42 -22.44
CA SER A 151 -23.01 0.64 -23.69
C SER A 151 -22.66 -0.83 -23.46
N THR A 152 -22.36 -1.21 -22.22
CA THR A 152 -22.03 -2.58 -21.83
C THR A 152 -23.22 -3.52 -22.09
N LEU A 153 -22.92 -4.71 -22.60
CA LEU A 153 -23.86 -5.77 -22.99
C LEU A 153 -24.85 -6.14 -21.85
N SER A 154 -25.93 -6.85 -22.21
CA SER A 154 -26.88 -7.44 -21.26
C SER A 154 -26.27 -8.48 -20.31
N SER A 155 -25.03 -8.92 -20.55
CA SER A 155 -24.28 -9.76 -19.60
C SER A 155 -22.75 -9.55 -19.69
N ILE A 156 -22.06 -9.81 -18.59
CA ILE A 156 -20.61 -9.73 -18.44
C ILE A 156 -20.06 -11.00 -17.78
N THR A 157 -18.93 -11.48 -18.30
CA THR A 157 -18.18 -12.59 -17.72
C THR A 157 -16.80 -12.08 -17.29
N ILE A 158 -16.43 -12.30 -16.03
CA ILE A 158 -15.19 -11.81 -15.44
C ILE A 158 -14.52 -12.92 -14.64
N ASN A 159 -13.47 -13.52 -15.21
CA ASN A 159 -12.80 -14.69 -14.66
C ASN A 159 -11.31 -14.47 -14.43
N HIS A 160 -10.69 -13.48 -15.09
CA HIS A 160 -9.24 -13.30 -15.10
C HIS A 160 -8.85 -11.99 -14.39
N PHE A 161 -8.54 -12.09 -13.09
CA PHE A 161 -8.20 -10.91 -12.26
C PHE A 161 -6.99 -10.13 -12.81
N SER A 162 -5.98 -10.83 -13.32
CA SER A 162 -4.80 -10.19 -13.91
C SER A 162 -5.13 -9.30 -15.11
N ILE A 163 -6.12 -9.68 -15.93
CA ILE A 163 -6.56 -8.88 -17.07
C ILE A 163 -7.27 -7.62 -16.57
N PHE A 164 -8.22 -7.79 -15.65
CA PHE A 164 -8.94 -6.68 -15.03
C PHE A 164 -7.99 -5.67 -14.38
N HIS A 165 -7.08 -6.14 -13.54
CA HIS A 165 -6.12 -5.30 -12.84
C HIS A 165 -5.15 -4.59 -13.80
N PHE A 166 -4.68 -5.28 -14.83
CA PHE A 166 -3.85 -4.68 -15.89
C PHE A 166 -4.60 -3.59 -16.66
N LEU A 167 -5.86 -3.84 -17.05
CA LEU A 167 -6.69 -2.87 -17.75
C LEU A 167 -6.96 -1.63 -16.91
N ILE A 168 -7.28 -1.79 -15.63
CA ILE A 168 -7.45 -0.65 -14.70
C ILE A 168 -6.19 0.20 -14.66
N ARG A 169 -5.02 -0.40 -14.46
CA ARG A 169 -3.75 0.35 -14.40
C ARG A 169 -3.37 1.01 -15.72
N SER A 170 -3.76 0.42 -16.84
CA SER A 170 -3.41 0.93 -18.18
C SER A 170 -4.34 2.04 -18.64
N LEU A 171 -5.64 1.95 -18.30
CA LEU A 171 -6.66 2.90 -18.72
C LEU A 171 -6.84 4.07 -17.75
N MET A 172 -6.57 3.86 -16.45
CA MET A 172 -6.73 4.87 -15.41
C MET A 172 -5.37 5.34 -14.90
N THR A 173 -5.09 6.63 -15.08
CA THR A 173 -3.80 7.23 -14.67
C THR A 173 -3.74 7.60 -13.19
N LYS A 174 -4.90 7.83 -12.56
CA LYS A 174 -4.98 8.23 -11.15
C LYS A 174 -5.31 7.04 -10.26
N PRO A 175 -4.60 6.82 -9.14
CA PRO A 175 -4.91 5.76 -8.18
C PRO A 175 -6.34 5.82 -7.64
N GLU A 176 -6.91 7.02 -7.49
CA GLU A 176 -8.29 7.18 -7.02
C GLU A 176 -9.31 6.64 -8.03
N ASP A 177 -9.10 6.89 -9.31
CA ASP A 177 -9.96 6.38 -10.38
C ASP A 177 -9.83 4.85 -10.49
N GLN A 178 -8.62 4.31 -10.23
CA GLN A 178 -8.37 2.87 -10.16
C GLN A 178 -9.13 2.23 -9.00
N PHE A 179 -8.99 2.79 -7.78
CA PHE A 179 -9.68 2.29 -6.59
C PHE A 179 -11.20 2.37 -6.75
N GLN A 180 -11.72 3.49 -7.27
CA GLN A 180 -13.13 3.64 -7.58
C GLN A 180 -13.63 2.53 -8.50
N LYS A 181 -12.86 2.18 -9.55
CA LYS A 181 -13.26 1.12 -10.49
C LYS A 181 -13.23 -0.27 -9.88
N MET A 182 -12.26 -0.54 -9.00
CA MET A 182 -12.23 -1.80 -8.26
C MET A 182 -13.43 -1.91 -7.31
N GLU A 183 -13.79 -0.82 -6.62
CA GLU A 183 -14.97 -0.77 -5.77
C GLU A 183 -16.27 -0.99 -6.57
N GLU A 184 -16.42 -0.33 -7.72
CA GLU A 184 -17.59 -0.50 -8.58
C GLU A 184 -17.79 -1.96 -9.00
N VAL A 185 -16.71 -2.65 -9.41
CA VAL A 185 -16.78 -4.08 -9.79
C VAL A 185 -17.06 -4.96 -8.57
N TYR A 186 -16.42 -4.68 -7.43
CA TYR A 186 -16.69 -5.41 -6.19
C TYR A 186 -18.17 -5.33 -5.78
N GLN A 187 -18.75 -4.14 -5.84
CA GLN A 187 -20.16 -3.92 -5.51
C GLN A 187 -21.11 -4.52 -6.56
N ILE A 188 -20.72 -4.57 -7.83
CA ILE A 188 -21.44 -5.32 -8.88
C ILE A 188 -21.56 -6.80 -8.50
N LEU A 189 -20.44 -7.43 -8.09
CA LEU A 189 -20.45 -8.85 -7.70
C LEU A 189 -21.32 -9.08 -6.45
N LYS A 190 -21.20 -8.21 -5.44
CA LYS A 190 -22.02 -8.31 -4.22
C LYS A 190 -23.50 -8.10 -4.46
N LEU A 191 -23.86 -7.23 -5.39
CA LEU A 191 -25.26 -7.04 -5.79
C LEU A 191 -25.78 -8.26 -6.56
N ALA A 192 -24.94 -8.93 -7.36
CA ALA A 192 -25.33 -10.16 -8.04
C ALA A 192 -25.58 -11.32 -7.06
N GLU A 193 -24.79 -11.42 -5.99
CA GLU A 193 -24.99 -12.37 -4.88
C GLU A 193 -26.28 -12.08 -4.08
N ASN A 194 -26.55 -10.80 -3.79
CA ASN A 194 -27.74 -10.38 -3.04
C ASN A 194 -28.47 -9.19 -3.72
N PRO A 195 -29.37 -9.48 -4.68
CA PRO A 195 -30.11 -8.47 -5.45
C PRO A 195 -31.06 -7.61 -4.63
N SER A 196 -31.45 -8.07 -3.44
CA SER A 196 -32.35 -7.36 -2.52
C SER A 196 -31.68 -6.18 -1.81
N ARG A 197 -30.35 -6.05 -1.94
CA ARG A 197 -29.60 -4.92 -1.42
C ARG A 197 -30.02 -3.64 -2.15
N GLU A 198 -30.49 -2.66 -1.38
CA GLU A 198 -30.90 -1.37 -1.91
C GLU A 198 -30.38 -0.25 -0.99
N ASP A 199 -29.58 0.63 -1.57
CA ASP A 199 -29.05 1.84 -0.93
C ASP A 199 -28.71 2.88 -2.01
N GLN A 200 -28.39 4.11 -1.60
CA GLN A 200 -28.12 5.21 -2.53
C GLN A 200 -26.96 4.92 -3.50
N TYR A 201 -25.95 4.19 -3.06
CA TYR A 201 -24.82 3.81 -3.90
C TYR A 201 -25.24 2.73 -4.90
N VAL A 202 -25.93 1.69 -4.46
CA VAL A 202 -26.49 0.65 -5.33
C VAL A 202 -27.44 1.22 -6.37
N THR A 203 -28.33 2.15 -6.00
CA THR A 203 -29.20 2.84 -6.96
C THR A 203 -28.39 3.64 -7.99
N SER A 204 -27.31 4.31 -7.55
CA SER A 204 -26.41 5.04 -8.44
C SER A 204 -25.63 4.10 -9.37
N LEU A 205 -25.24 2.92 -8.86
CA LEU A 205 -24.55 1.87 -9.58
C LEU A 205 -25.46 1.26 -10.66
N LYS A 206 -26.71 0.89 -10.33
CA LYS A 206 -27.74 0.41 -11.26
C LYS A 206 -28.05 1.42 -12.38
N LYS A 207 -27.98 2.73 -12.09
CA LYS A 207 -28.10 3.80 -13.11
C LYS A 207 -26.88 3.89 -14.02
N LYS A 208 -25.69 3.61 -13.49
CA LYS A 208 -24.42 3.65 -14.24
C LYS A 208 -24.23 2.40 -15.10
N TYR A 209 -24.70 1.24 -14.60
CA TYR A 209 -24.57 -0.09 -15.19
C TYR A 209 -25.97 -0.69 -15.42
N PRO A 210 -26.64 -0.38 -16.55
CA PRO A 210 -28.05 -0.71 -16.76
C PRO A 210 -28.37 -2.21 -16.72
N PHE A 211 -27.42 -3.08 -17.07
CA PHE A 211 -27.58 -4.54 -17.05
C PHE A 211 -27.82 -5.11 -15.64
N LEU A 212 -27.55 -4.34 -14.59
CA LEU A 212 -27.86 -4.71 -13.20
C LEU A 212 -29.37 -4.64 -12.87
N ASN A 213 -30.17 -4.03 -13.75
CA ASN A 213 -31.63 -3.99 -13.58
C ASN A 213 -32.31 -5.26 -14.14
N GLU A 214 -31.57 -6.11 -14.86
CA GLU A 214 -32.09 -7.36 -15.42
C GLU A 214 -32.00 -8.47 -14.37
N VAL A 215 -33.14 -8.79 -13.75
CA VAL A 215 -33.30 -9.92 -12.84
C VAL A 215 -34.05 -11.06 -13.54
N ASN A 216 -33.66 -12.29 -13.26
CA ASN A 216 -34.36 -13.48 -13.74
C ASN A 216 -35.65 -13.74 -12.93
N ASP A 217 -36.41 -14.76 -13.32
CA ASP A 217 -37.68 -15.14 -12.66
C ASP A 217 -37.53 -15.46 -11.16
N SER A 218 -36.33 -15.78 -10.69
CA SER A 218 -36.00 -16.02 -9.28
C SER A 218 -35.55 -14.76 -8.53
N GLY A 219 -35.56 -13.59 -9.19
CA GLY A 219 -35.08 -12.33 -8.63
C GLY A 219 -33.56 -12.17 -8.63
N ALA A 220 -32.81 -13.09 -9.26
CA ALA A 220 -31.35 -13.06 -9.30
C ALA A 220 -30.81 -12.30 -10.53
N ILE A 221 -29.71 -11.58 -10.34
CA ILE A 221 -29.00 -10.90 -11.44
C ILE A 221 -28.08 -11.93 -12.11
N SER A 222 -28.55 -12.56 -13.19
CA SER A 222 -27.78 -13.56 -13.95
C SER A 222 -26.89 -12.93 -15.03
N SER A 223 -26.94 -11.61 -15.20
CA SER A 223 -26.13 -10.87 -16.17
C SER A 223 -24.65 -10.76 -15.76
N VAL A 224 -24.27 -11.23 -14.57
CA VAL A 224 -22.89 -11.18 -14.09
C VAL A 224 -22.42 -12.60 -13.79
N THR A 225 -21.36 -13.03 -14.46
CA THR A 225 -20.72 -14.33 -14.23
C THR A 225 -19.27 -14.12 -13.81
N THR A 226 -18.84 -14.76 -12.72
CA THR A 226 -17.46 -14.71 -12.23
C THR A 226 -17.05 -16.04 -11.60
N ASN A 227 -15.84 -16.12 -11.06
CA ASN A 227 -15.32 -17.27 -10.35
C ASN A 227 -14.71 -16.87 -8.99
N ASN A 228 -14.53 -17.87 -8.11
CA ASN A 228 -14.04 -17.64 -6.75
C ASN A 228 -12.62 -17.03 -6.71
N ASP A 229 -11.74 -17.37 -7.67
CA ASP A 229 -10.37 -16.82 -7.72
C ASP A 229 -10.39 -15.32 -8.00
N PHE A 230 -11.26 -14.88 -8.91
CA PHE A 230 -11.45 -13.47 -9.22
C PHE A 230 -12.01 -12.71 -8.03
N GLU A 231 -13.08 -13.22 -7.41
CA GLU A 231 -13.71 -12.61 -6.23
C GLU A 231 -12.73 -12.44 -5.07
N GLN A 232 -11.94 -13.48 -4.77
CA GLN A 232 -10.95 -13.44 -3.69
C GLN A 232 -9.89 -12.38 -3.96
N LYS A 233 -9.24 -12.41 -5.14
CA LYS A 233 -8.18 -11.46 -5.49
C LYS A 233 -8.70 -10.02 -5.59
N LEU A 234 -9.92 -9.85 -6.08
CA LEU A 234 -10.58 -8.54 -6.08
C LEU A 234 -10.77 -8.03 -4.67
N THR A 235 -11.26 -8.87 -3.76
CA THR A 235 -11.49 -8.51 -2.35
C THR A 235 -10.19 -8.12 -1.65
N GLU A 236 -9.13 -8.92 -1.82
CA GLU A 236 -7.80 -8.66 -1.26
C GLU A 236 -7.23 -7.33 -1.74
N ALA A 237 -7.17 -7.12 -3.07
CA ALA A 237 -6.60 -5.92 -3.64
C ALA A 237 -7.45 -4.67 -3.35
N ARG A 238 -8.79 -4.82 -3.31
CA ARG A 238 -9.71 -3.76 -2.90
C ARG A 238 -9.45 -3.34 -1.45
N ASN A 239 -9.31 -4.29 -0.53
CA ASN A 239 -9.08 -4.00 0.88
C ASN A 239 -7.72 -3.35 1.12
N GLU A 240 -6.67 -3.79 0.42
CA GLU A 240 -5.35 -3.15 0.48
C GLU A 240 -5.42 -1.68 0.05
N LEU A 241 -6.02 -1.40 -1.12
CA LEU A 241 -6.17 -0.04 -1.63
C LEU A 241 -7.05 0.83 -0.72
N MET A 242 -8.15 0.27 -0.20
CA MET A 242 -9.05 0.98 0.70
C MET A 242 -8.32 1.39 1.99
N ASN A 243 -7.61 0.45 2.62
CA ASN A 243 -6.89 0.70 3.87
C ASN A 243 -5.79 1.74 3.67
N SER A 244 -5.01 1.63 2.60
CA SER A 244 -4.02 2.65 2.23
C SER A 244 -4.67 4.01 1.97
N PHE A 245 -5.80 4.05 1.24
CA PHE A 245 -6.51 5.30 0.97
C PHE A 245 -6.98 5.99 2.25
N ILE A 246 -7.57 5.24 3.18
CA ILE A 246 -8.08 5.75 4.45
C ILE A 246 -6.93 6.24 5.33
N ALA A 247 -5.89 5.40 5.51
CA ALA A 247 -4.74 5.71 6.34
C ALA A 247 -3.99 6.96 5.83
N GLY A 248 -3.78 7.04 4.51
CA GLY A 248 -3.12 8.17 3.84
C GLY A 248 -3.99 9.41 3.66
N PHE A 249 -5.28 9.36 4.00
CA PHE A 249 -6.19 10.48 3.78
C PHE A 249 -5.71 11.81 4.39
N PRO A 250 -5.20 11.86 5.63
CA PRO A 250 -4.67 13.09 6.24
C PRO A 250 -3.51 13.72 5.47
N LEU A 251 -2.76 12.94 4.68
CA LEU A 251 -1.61 13.41 3.90
C LEU A 251 -2.02 14.06 2.57
N ARG A 252 -3.29 13.93 2.15
CA ARG A 252 -3.78 14.37 0.84
C ARG A 252 -3.86 15.90 0.67
N ALA A 253 -3.75 16.65 1.76
CA ALA A 253 -3.62 18.10 1.70
C ALA A 253 -2.82 18.62 2.90
N SER A 254 -2.13 19.74 2.71
CA SER A 254 -1.32 20.36 3.76
C SER A 254 -2.13 21.23 4.74
N THR A 255 -3.41 21.49 4.46
CA THR A 255 -4.29 22.37 5.26
C THR A 255 -5.64 21.69 5.48
N PHE A 256 -6.33 22.03 6.59
CA PHE A 256 -7.66 21.49 6.87
C PHE A 256 -8.68 21.88 5.79
N LYS A 257 -8.65 23.13 5.31
CA LYS A 257 -9.45 23.56 4.15
C LYS A 257 -9.23 22.70 2.90
N GLY A 258 -7.98 22.29 2.65
CA GLY A 258 -7.65 21.36 1.58
C GLY A 258 -8.25 19.97 1.81
N LEU A 259 -8.16 19.45 3.04
CA LEU A 259 -8.75 18.16 3.43
C LEU A 259 -10.28 18.17 3.34
N VAL A 260 -10.95 19.26 3.73
CA VAL A 260 -12.40 19.47 3.50
C VAL A 260 -12.72 19.28 2.02
N GLY A 261 -11.94 19.93 1.15
CA GLY A 261 -12.11 19.81 -0.30
C GLY A 261 -11.90 18.39 -0.82
N GLN A 262 -10.96 17.62 -0.25
CA GLN A 262 -10.76 16.21 -0.61
C GLN A 262 -11.89 15.33 -0.08
N PHE A 263 -12.34 15.54 1.15
CA PHE A 263 -13.40 14.73 1.77
C PHE A 263 -14.72 14.91 1.02
N ASN A 264 -15.08 16.15 0.69
CA ASN A 264 -16.34 16.44 0.00
C ASN A 264 -16.36 15.96 -1.46
N LYS A 265 -15.23 15.55 -2.05
CA LYS A 265 -15.21 14.83 -3.34
C LYS A 265 -15.70 13.39 -3.20
N LEU A 266 -15.63 12.81 -1.99
CA LEU A 266 -16.08 11.45 -1.70
C LEU A 266 -17.60 11.29 -1.68
N LYS A 267 -18.37 12.37 -1.82
CA LYS A 267 -19.85 12.31 -1.82
C LYS A 267 -20.49 11.35 -2.82
N ASN A 268 -19.75 10.97 -3.88
CA ASN A 268 -20.19 9.98 -4.87
C ASN A 268 -19.86 8.53 -4.45
N PHE A 269 -19.14 8.35 -3.34
CA PHE A 269 -18.77 7.08 -2.70
C PHE A 269 -19.12 7.16 -1.21
N PRO A 270 -20.42 7.14 -0.84
CA PRO A 270 -20.85 7.26 0.55
C PRO A 270 -20.01 6.37 1.47
N TYR A 271 -19.93 5.07 1.17
CA TYR A 271 -19.16 4.08 1.93
C TYR A 271 -17.75 4.54 2.30
N LEU A 272 -17.04 5.12 1.32
CA LEU A 272 -15.68 5.62 1.53
C LEU A 272 -15.65 6.86 2.40
N SER A 273 -16.63 7.75 2.24
CA SER A 273 -16.79 8.92 3.11
C SER A 273 -17.07 8.52 4.56
N GLU A 274 -17.89 7.48 4.79
CA GLU A 274 -18.15 6.96 6.14
C GLU A 274 -16.92 6.28 6.74
N LYS A 275 -16.17 5.48 5.96
CA LYS A 275 -14.92 4.85 6.44
C LYS A 275 -13.82 5.87 6.73
N VAL A 276 -13.69 6.90 5.90
CA VAL A 276 -12.76 8.01 6.17
C VAL A 276 -13.21 8.78 7.40
N PHE A 277 -14.52 9.05 7.56
CA PHE A 277 -15.04 9.68 8.78
C PHE A 277 -14.78 8.83 10.02
N GLU A 278 -15.04 7.53 9.99
CA GLU A 278 -14.76 6.58 11.08
C GLU A 278 -13.29 6.67 11.50
N TYR A 279 -12.38 6.64 10.52
CA TYR A 279 -10.94 6.76 10.76
C TYR A 279 -10.53 8.14 11.32
N LEU A 280 -10.96 9.23 10.69
CA LEU A 280 -10.58 10.59 11.10
C LEU A 280 -11.23 11.00 12.41
N SER A 281 -12.38 10.44 12.77
CA SER A 281 -13.11 10.77 14.00
C SER A 281 -12.77 9.84 15.17
N LYS A 282 -11.91 8.84 14.93
CA LYS A 282 -11.39 7.96 15.98
C LYS A 282 -10.78 8.81 17.10
N GLU A 283 -11.21 8.52 18.33
CA GLU A 283 -10.83 9.25 19.54
C GLU A 283 -11.22 10.74 19.59
N GLY A 284 -12.03 11.22 18.64
CA GLY A 284 -12.45 12.61 18.57
C GLY A 284 -13.41 13.00 19.69
N VAL A 285 -13.29 14.27 20.11
CA VAL A 285 -14.19 14.95 21.02
C VAL A 285 -14.81 16.13 20.28
N TYR A 286 -16.13 16.10 20.13
CA TYR A 286 -16.87 17.08 19.34
C TYR A 286 -17.87 17.83 20.21
N SER A 287 -17.93 19.14 20.02
CA SER A 287 -19.14 19.90 20.34
C SER A 287 -20.16 19.66 19.23
N VAL A 288 -21.43 19.53 19.62
CA VAL A 288 -22.50 19.17 18.70
C VAL A 288 -23.57 20.24 18.67
N SER A 289 -24.02 20.55 17.45
CA SER A 289 -25.22 21.35 17.22
C SER A 289 -26.19 20.58 16.32
N GLY A 290 -27.49 20.85 16.49
CA GLY A 290 -28.55 20.13 15.78
C GLY A 290 -28.99 18.83 16.45
N PHE A 291 -28.40 18.43 17.59
CA PHE A 291 -28.74 17.22 18.36
C PHE A 291 -28.97 17.52 19.86
N GLU A 292 -29.58 16.59 20.60
CA GLU A 292 -29.91 16.78 22.03
C GLU A 292 -28.68 16.73 22.96
N THR A 293 -27.61 16.04 22.56
CA THR A 293 -26.32 16.05 23.28
C THR A 293 -25.49 17.25 22.86
N GLN A 294 -24.89 17.99 23.81
CA GLN A 294 -23.95 19.07 23.44
C GLN A 294 -22.55 18.55 23.12
N TYR A 295 -22.19 17.35 23.54
CA TYR A 295 -20.91 16.72 23.22
C TYR A 295 -21.06 15.28 22.74
N LEU A 296 -20.29 14.91 21.73
CA LEU A 296 -20.15 13.53 21.27
C LEU A 296 -18.68 13.11 21.29
N ILE A 297 -18.43 11.91 21.83
CA ILE A 297 -17.08 11.39 22.04
C ILE A 297 -16.97 9.98 21.51
N ASN A 298 -15.93 9.72 20.71
CA ASN A 298 -15.59 8.37 20.30
C ASN A 298 -14.68 7.73 21.36
N ALA A 299 -15.24 6.84 22.18
CA ALA A 299 -14.52 6.18 23.27
C ALA A 299 -15.10 4.78 23.53
N GLU A 300 -14.27 3.92 24.13
CA GLU A 300 -14.63 2.53 24.46
C GLU A 300 -15.57 2.42 25.67
N SER A 301 -15.63 3.44 26.52
CA SER A 301 -16.47 3.45 27.72
C SER A 301 -16.82 4.87 28.16
N GLY A 302 -17.94 5.02 28.88
CA GLY A 302 -18.41 6.32 29.34
C GLY A 302 -17.47 7.00 30.33
N SER A 303 -16.75 6.22 31.16
CA SER A 303 -15.70 6.74 32.03
C SER A 303 -14.54 7.37 31.23
N THR A 304 -14.14 6.71 30.14
CA THR A 304 -13.09 7.20 29.24
C THR A 304 -13.56 8.45 28.50
N ALA A 305 -14.81 8.48 28.05
CA ALA A 305 -15.42 9.65 27.41
C ALA A 305 -15.42 10.86 28.36
N LEU A 306 -15.89 10.69 29.60
CA LEU A 306 -15.94 11.76 30.60
C LEU A 306 -14.54 12.29 30.93
N ASN A 307 -13.56 11.41 31.08
CA ASN A 307 -12.17 11.79 31.35
C ASN A 307 -11.56 12.58 30.18
N LYS A 308 -11.82 12.18 28.93
CA LYS A 308 -11.38 12.93 27.74
C LYS A 308 -11.99 14.33 27.70
N LEU A 309 -13.30 14.45 27.95
CA LEU A 309 -13.97 15.76 27.95
C LEU A 309 -13.44 16.68 29.05
N LYS A 310 -13.28 16.18 30.28
CA LYS A 310 -12.78 16.96 31.42
C LYS A 310 -11.36 17.51 31.20
N LYS A 311 -10.52 16.84 30.41
CA LYS A 311 -9.19 17.35 30.05
C LYS A 311 -9.27 18.59 29.16
N LEU A 312 -10.28 18.67 28.29
CA LEU A 312 -10.47 19.77 27.33
C LEU A 312 -11.37 20.89 27.89
N GLU A 313 -12.33 20.50 28.72
CA GLU A 313 -13.31 21.38 29.37
C GLU A 313 -13.27 21.14 30.89
N PRO A 314 -12.25 21.65 31.63
CA PRO A 314 -12.10 21.39 33.06
C PRO A 314 -13.27 21.90 33.91
N ASN A 315 -13.95 22.95 33.43
CA ASN A 315 -15.11 23.57 34.06
C ASN A 315 -16.42 23.12 33.39
N LEU A 316 -16.51 21.84 33.02
CA LEU A 316 -17.70 21.28 32.37
C LEU A 316 -18.93 21.49 33.25
N ASP A 317 -19.93 22.19 32.70
CA ASP A 317 -21.23 22.35 33.33
C ASP A 317 -21.92 20.98 33.48
N PRO A 318 -22.26 20.54 34.70
CA PRO A 318 -22.86 19.23 34.95
C PRO A 318 -24.26 19.06 34.34
N THR A 319 -24.89 20.13 33.87
CA THR A 319 -26.18 20.08 33.15
C THR A 319 -26.03 19.76 31.67
N LYS A 320 -24.80 19.79 31.13
CA LYS A 320 -24.55 19.42 29.73
C LYS A 320 -24.65 17.92 29.55
N THR A 321 -25.43 17.51 28.54
CA THR A 321 -25.61 16.16 28.06
C THR A 321 -24.43 15.75 27.19
N LEU A 322 -23.86 14.59 27.55
CA LEU A 322 -22.74 13.96 26.86
C LEU A 322 -23.25 12.67 26.21
N GLY A 323 -22.82 12.40 24.98
CA GLY A 323 -22.98 11.11 24.34
C GLY A 323 -21.67 10.49 23.92
N MET A 324 -21.62 9.16 23.92
CA MET A 324 -20.66 8.42 23.11
C MET A 324 -21.28 8.12 21.75
N TYR A 325 -20.45 8.05 20.72
CA TYR A 325 -20.91 7.57 19.42
C TYR A 325 -20.01 6.49 18.85
N GLN A 326 -20.62 5.62 18.05
CA GLN A 326 -19.95 4.59 17.28
C GLN A 326 -20.60 4.51 15.90
N ILE A 327 -19.79 4.28 14.86
CA ILE A 327 -20.30 3.94 13.54
C ILE A 327 -20.55 2.44 13.49
N LEU A 328 -21.81 2.05 13.27
CA LEU A 328 -22.21 0.66 13.02
C LEU A 328 -22.29 0.42 11.52
N HIS A 329 -21.96 -0.80 11.13
CA HIS A 329 -22.00 -1.28 9.76
C HIS A 329 -22.79 -2.60 9.72
N ASP A 330 -24.10 -2.51 9.50
CA ASP A 330 -25.00 -3.69 9.41
C ASP A 330 -24.82 -4.42 8.06
N SER A 331 -24.32 -3.71 7.05
CA SER A 331 -23.88 -4.22 5.76
C SER A 331 -22.77 -3.34 5.20
N GLU A 332 -22.11 -3.74 4.12
CA GLU A 332 -21.09 -2.93 3.44
C GLU A 332 -21.62 -1.62 2.81
N THR A 333 -22.86 -1.19 3.06
CA THR A 333 -23.38 0.11 2.59
C THR A 333 -24.36 0.80 3.54
N ASN A 334 -24.93 0.09 4.52
CA ASN A 334 -25.87 0.68 5.49
C ASN A 334 -25.16 1.06 6.78
N TYR A 335 -24.56 2.24 6.78
CA TYR A 335 -23.97 2.81 7.99
C TYR A 335 -25.01 3.45 8.88
N GLN A 336 -24.84 3.23 10.18
CA GLN A 336 -25.63 3.91 11.21
C GLN A 336 -24.68 4.56 12.19
N ILE A 337 -25.04 5.73 12.71
CA ILE A 337 -24.40 6.29 13.89
C ILE A 337 -25.22 5.87 15.11
N LYS A 338 -24.60 5.05 15.96
CA LYS A 338 -25.10 4.69 17.28
C LYS A 338 -24.65 5.74 18.27
N ILE A 339 -25.59 6.31 19.03
CA ILE A 339 -25.34 7.30 20.08
C ILE A 339 -25.84 6.76 21.42
N GLN A 340 -24.96 6.78 22.41
CA GLN A 340 -25.24 6.40 23.79
C GLN A 340 -25.12 7.62 24.70
N ILE A 341 -26.23 8.13 25.22
CA ILE A 341 -26.27 9.30 26.11
C ILE A 341 -25.87 8.87 27.50
N LEU A 342 -24.96 9.63 28.12
CA LEU A 342 -24.39 9.35 29.41
C LEU A 342 -25.00 10.22 30.51
N ASP A 343 -25.09 9.69 31.72
CA ASP A 343 -25.26 10.49 32.93
C ASP A 343 -23.92 11.14 33.38
N GLY A 344 -23.97 11.96 34.43
CA GLY A 344 -22.78 12.60 35.00
C GLY A 344 -21.74 11.65 35.62
N MET A 345 -22.05 10.35 35.74
CA MET A 345 -21.15 9.30 36.20
C MET A 345 -20.59 8.46 35.03
N GLY A 346 -21.05 8.70 33.80
CA GLY A 346 -20.64 7.97 32.61
C GLY A 346 -21.44 6.69 32.35
N ASN A 347 -22.60 6.50 32.97
CA ASN A 347 -23.49 5.37 32.67
C ASN A 347 -24.42 5.72 31.50
N VAL A 348 -24.69 4.74 30.64
CA VAL A 348 -25.61 4.91 29.52
C VAL A 348 -27.05 5.01 30.05
N THR A 349 -27.72 6.12 29.75
CA THR A 349 -29.11 6.39 30.12
C THR A 349 -30.08 6.19 28.94
N LYS A 350 -29.61 6.43 27.72
CA LYS A 350 -30.37 6.30 26.48
C LYS A 350 -29.46 5.86 25.35
N GLU A 351 -29.98 5.04 24.44
CA GLU A 351 -29.26 4.55 23.27
C GLU A 351 -30.15 4.64 22.03
N GLU A 352 -29.63 5.21 20.96
CA GLU A 352 -30.33 5.37 19.68
C GLU A 352 -29.39 5.13 18.50
N SER A 353 -29.92 4.60 17.41
CA SER A 353 -29.18 4.42 16.15
C SER A 353 -29.86 5.17 15.02
N TYR A 354 -29.06 5.85 14.22
CA TYR A 354 -29.51 6.71 13.13
C TYR A 354 -28.84 6.30 11.81
N PRO A 355 -29.61 5.85 10.80
CA PRO A 355 -29.10 5.63 9.44
C PRO A 355 -28.45 6.90 8.87
N ILE A 356 -27.21 6.77 8.40
CA ILE A 356 -26.46 7.87 7.79
C ILE A 356 -26.91 8.02 6.34
N VAL A 357 -27.39 9.21 5.98
CA VAL A 357 -27.75 9.57 4.61
C VAL A 357 -26.54 10.13 3.87
N SER A 358 -25.76 10.99 4.53
CA SER A 358 -24.51 11.51 3.97
C SER A 358 -23.65 12.16 5.04
N ILE A 359 -22.33 12.19 4.81
CA ILE A 359 -21.37 12.95 5.60
C ILE A 359 -20.69 13.98 4.71
N SER A 360 -20.55 15.20 5.21
CA SER A 360 -19.72 16.24 4.59
C SER A 360 -18.78 16.82 5.63
N ALA A 361 -17.62 17.33 5.19
CA ALA A 361 -16.66 17.98 6.06
C ALA A 361 -16.76 19.50 5.95
N GLU A 362 -16.39 20.19 7.02
CA GLU A 362 -16.16 21.63 7.06
C GLU A 362 -14.93 21.99 7.89
N GLU A 363 -14.41 23.19 7.69
CA GLU A 363 -13.32 23.72 8.52
C GLU A 363 -13.94 24.27 9.80
N SER A 364 -13.56 23.71 10.95
CA SER A 364 -14.10 24.10 12.25
C SER A 364 -13.04 23.90 13.33
N GLY A 365 -12.92 24.86 14.25
CA GLY A 365 -11.99 24.79 15.39
C GLY A 365 -10.52 24.61 15.01
N ASN A 366 -10.06 25.25 13.92
CA ASN A 366 -8.72 25.03 13.33
C ASN A 366 -8.45 23.55 13.01
N SER A 367 -9.49 22.80 12.65
CA SER A 367 -9.46 21.37 12.37
C SER A 367 -10.57 21.01 11.37
N LEU A 368 -10.80 19.71 11.18
CA LEU A 368 -11.85 19.16 10.34
C LEU A 368 -13.10 18.83 11.18
N GLY A 369 -14.20 19.56 10.95
CA GLY A 369 -15.53 19.24 11.45
C GLY A 369 -16.36 18.49 10.42
N PHE A 370 -17.49 17.92 10.86
CA PHE A 370 -18.34 17.09 10.02
C PHE A 370 -19.82 17.45 10.18
N LYS A 371 -20.56 17.47 9.07
CA LYS A 371 -22.01 17.50 9.05
C LYS A 371 -22.52 16.13 8.64
N ILE A 372 -23.21 15.48 9.56
CA ILE A 372 -23.83 14.18 9.36
C ILE A 372 -25.31 14.42 9.14
N LYS A 373 -25.80 14.07 7.95
CA LYS A 373 -27.24 14.01 7.69
C LYS A 373 -27.72 12.61 7.98
N ALA A 374 -28.63 12.48 8.92
CA ALA A 374 -29.30 11.22 9.21
C ALA A 374 -30.78 11.28 8.85
N ASP A 375 -31.46 10.14 8.86
CA ASP A 375 -32.86 10.00 8.48
C ASP A 375 -33.83 10.90 9.27
N LYS A 376 -33.55 11.12 10.56
CA LYS A 376 -34.42 11.87 11.48
C LYS A 376 -33.86 13.22 11.91
N GLN A 377 -32.54 13.37 11.90
CA GLN A 377 -31.88 14.52 12.49
C GLN A 377 -30.50 14.77 11.89
N ASP A 378 -30.21 16.03 11.58
CA ASP A 378 -28.91 16.46 11.13
C ASP A 378 -28.04 16.86 12.33
N MET A 379 -26.77 16.48 12.31
CA MET A 379 -25.81 16.76 13.38
C MET A 379 -24.59 17.45 12.80
N ILE A 380 -24.12 18.51 13.46
CA ILE A 380 -22.87 19.19 13.12
C ILE A 380 -21.88 18.94 14.25
N LEU A 381 -20.80 18.25 13.92
CA LEU A 381 -19.69 17.90 14.81
C LEU A 381 -18.55 18.91 14.63
N SER A 382 -18.38 19.79 15.60
CA SER A 382 -17.27 20.75 15.64
C SER A 382 -16.20 20.25 16.62
N PRO A 383 -14.99 19.89 16.15
CA PRO A 383 -13.96 19.29 16.98
C PRO A 383 -13.51 20.29 18.05
N LEU A 384 -13.38 19.83 19.29
CA LEU A 384 -12.76 20.63 20.36
C LEU A 384 -11.22 20.63 20.23
N GLU A 385 -10.67 19.60 19.60
CA GLU A 385 -9.26 19.48 19.26
C GLU A 385 -9.09 18.63 17.99
N THR A 386 -7.98 18.81 17.26
CA THR A 386 -7.64 17.97 16.10
C THR A 386 -7.58 16.50 16.49
N THR A 387 -8.07 15.53 15.72
CA THR A 387 -7.95 14.11 16.15
C THR A 387 -6.53 13.58 15.93
N PRO A 388 -6.10 12.52 16.63
CA PRO A 388 -4.74 11.97 16.46
C PRO A 388 -4.42 11.58 15.02
N ASN A 389 -5.37 11.00 14.30
CA ASN A 389 -5.20 10.65 12.88
C ASN A 389 -5.10 11.88 11.96
N LEU A 390 -5.63 13.04 12.37
CA LEU A 390 -5.40 14.30 11.66
C LEU A 390 -4.08 14.97 12.06
N LEU A 391 -3.51 14.61 13.21
CA LEU A 391 -2.22 15.13 13.70
C LEU A 391 -1.00 14.47 13.07
N ILE A 392 -1.14 13.53 12.14
CA ILE A 392 0.00 12.90 11.45
C ILE A 392 0.53 13.74 10.27
N ALA A 393 -0.22 14.77 9.88
CA ALA A 393 0.01 15.49 8.64
C ALA A 393 -0.41 16.97 8.72
N GLY A 394 -0.07 17.71 7.67
CA GLY A 394 -0.55 19.08 7.49
C GLY A 394 0.03 20.11 8.45
N GLU A 395 -0.69 21.21 8.63
CA GLU A 395 -0.26 22.35 9.43
C GLU A 395 -0.22 22.03 10.93
N GLY A 396 -1.22 21.33 11.46
CA GLY A 396 -1.26 20.93 12.87
C GLY A 396 -0.08 20.05 13.28
N PHE A 397 0.34 19.11 12.44
CA PHE A 397 1.55 18.31 12.69
C PHE A 397 2.83 19.18 12.65
N LYS A 398 2.94 20.08 11.68
CA LYS A 398 4.09 21.01 11.58
C LYS A 398 4.19 21.90 12.81
N GLU A 399 3.08 22.41 13.31
CA GLU A 399 3.03 23.20 14.53
C GLU A 399 3.40 22.37 15.76
N PHE A 400 2.88 21.14 15.85
CA PHE A 400 3.26 20.20 16.90
C PHE A 400 4.77 19.95 16.92
N VAL A 401 5.39 19.63 15.78
CA VAL A 401 6.85 19.40 15.68
C VAL A 401 7.66 20.68 15.94
N LYS A 402 7.14 21.86 15.59
CA LYS A 402 7.78 23.15 15.91
C LYS A 402 7.78 23.43 17.41
N ALA A 403 6.73 23.02 18.13
CA ALA A 403 6.63 23.18 19.58
C ALA A 403 7.60 22.27 20.36
N ILE A 404 8.07 21.17 19.74
CA ILE A 404 9.10 20.30 20.34
C ILE A 404 10.43 21.08 20.45
N PRO A 405 11.10 21.09 21.63
CA PRO A 405 12.39 21.74 21.82
C PRO A 405 13.44 21.38 20.77
N ASN A 406 14.31 22.32 20.42
CA ASN A 406 15.41 22.09 19.47
C ASN A 406 16.63 21.42 20.11
N ASP A 407 16.73 21.42 21.44
CA ASP A 407 17.76 20.67 22.17
C ASP A 407 17.17 19.34 22.65
N TYR A 408 17.72 18.22 22.17
CA TYR A 408 17.26 16.89 22.55
C TYR A 408 17.56 16.57 24.02
N LYS A 409 18.54 17.23 24.65
CA LYS A 409 18.85 17.03 26.07
C LYS A 409 17.75 17.58 26.97
N ASP A 410 17.15 18.71 26.58
CA ASP A 410 15.97 19.25 27.27
C ASP A 410 14.76 18.33 27.13
N ILE A 411 14.62 17.64 25.99
CA ILE A 411 13.56 16.64 25.80
C ILE A 411 13.76 15.47 26.77
N ILE A 412 14.96 14.88 26.84
CA ILE A 412 15.26 13.74 27.73
C ILE A 412 15.06 14.12 29.20
N LYS A 413 15.50 15.31 29.60
CA LYS A 413 15.45 15.75 31.01
C LYS A 413 14.03 15.97 31.53
N ASN A 414 13.15 16.49 30.69
CA ASN A 414 11.84 17.00 31.11
C ASN A 414 10.67 16.04 30.80
N ASN A 415 10.94 14.83 30.30
CA ASN A 415 9.92 13.88 29.89
C ASN A 415 10.23 12.46 30.37
N ASP A 416 9.19 11.65 30.56
CA ASP A 416 9.35 10.20 30.71
C ASP A 416 10.07 9.60 29.48
N TYR A 417 10.83 8.53 29.69
CA TYR A 417 11.73 7.98 28.66
C TYR A 417 11.05 7.67 27.32
N ASN A 418 9.87 7.03 27.32
CA ASN A 418 9.14 6.76 26.08
C ASN A 418 8.63 8.04 25.39
N LYS A 419 8.22 9.05 26.17
CA LYS A 419 7.82 10.34 25.62
C LYS A 419 9.02 11.05 25.00
N ALA A 420 10.18 10.98 25.66
CA ALA A 420 11.43 11.49 25.10
C ALA A 420 11.82 10.80 23.78
N LYS A 421 11.74 9.45 23.71
CA LYS A 421 11.95 8.69 22.46
C LYS A 421 11.05 9.19 21.34
N LEU A 422 9.74 9.28 21.58
CA LEU A 422 8.76 9.76 20.61
C LEU A 422 9.08 11.17 20.11
N LEU A 423 9.31 12.12 21.03
CA LEU A 423 9.57 13.52 20.67
C LEU A 423 10.89 13.68 19.91
N ILE A 424 11.93 12.93 20.30
CA ILE A 424 13.21 12.92 19.59
C ILE A 424 13.05 12.33 18.18
N ALA A 425 12.32 11.22 18.04
CA ALA A 425 12.06 10.60 16.75
C ALA A 425 11.35 11.58 15.79
N LEU A 426 10.32 12.29 16.28
CA LEU A 426 9.59 13.30 15.50
C LEU A 426 10.44 14.51 15.10
N LYS A 427 11.32 14.97 15.99
CA LYS A 427 12.07 16.23 15.81
C LYS A 427 13.35 16.04 15.01
N PHE A 428 14.06 14.93 15.24
CA PHE A 428 15.41 14.70 14.71
C PHE A 428 15.52 13.48 13.79
N GLY A 429 14.51 12.60 13.80
CA GLY A 429 14.45 11.43 12.94
C GLY A 429 14.04 11.76 11.50
N GLU A 430 14.37 10.86 10.60
CA GLU A 430 13.97 10.86 9.19
C GLU A 430 12.84 9.85 9.02
N GLY A 431 11.69 10.28 8.52
CA GLY A 431 10.53 9.42 8.39
C GLY A 431 9.21 10.20 8.42
N GLY A 432 8.12 9.48 8.66
CA GLY A 432 6.77 10.00 8.61
C GLY A 432 5.73 8.92 8.84
N PHE A 433 4.50 9.18 8.44
CA PHE A 433 3.44 8.18 8.48
C PHE A 433 3.59 7.18 7.33
N ASP A 434 3.65 5.90 7.64
CA ASP A 434 3.61 4.80 6.68
C ASP A 434 2.16 4.34 6.50
N GLU A 435 1.59 4.59 5.32
CA GLU A 435 0.19 4.28 5.00
C GLU A 435 -0.12 2.78 4.99
N LYS A 436 0.87 1.92 4.74
CA LYS A 436 0.69 0.47 4.71
C LYS A 436 0.68 -0.12 6.10
N LEU A 437 1.56 0.37 6.97
CA LEU A 437 1.63 -0.06 8.37
C LEU A 437 0.59 0.66 9.25
N GLY A 438 0.07 1.81 8.81
CA GLY A 438 -0.82 2.65 9.61
C GLY A 438 -0.14 3.23 10.85
N LYS A 439 1.19 3.38 10.82
CA LYS A 439 2.03 3.83 11.95
C LYS A 439 2.92 4.99 11.53
N MET A 440 3.31 5.78 12.50
CA MET A 440 4.43 6.71 12.37
C MET A 440 5.74 5.90 12.44
N VAL A 441 6.59 6.02 11.43
CA VAL A 441 7.88 5.30 11.33
C VAL A 441 8.99 6.33 11.14
N TYR A 442 9.95 6.34 12.08
CA TYR A 442 11.07 7.28 12.08
C TYR A 442 12.39 6.58 12.30
N ILE A 443 13.42 7.05 11.61
CA ILE A 443 14.77 6.52 11.66
C ILE A 443 15.73 7.60 12.17
N LEU A 444 16.49 7.29 13.22
CA LEU A 444 17.66 8.06 13.67
C LEU A 444 18.92 7.33 13.22
N SER A 445 19.61 7.84 12.20
CA SER A 445 20.85 7.24 11.70
C SER A 445 22.08 7.76 12.43
N ALA A 446 23.00 6.86 12.81
CA ALA A 446 24.27 7.19 13.45
C ALA A 446 25.16 8.08 12.56
N SER A 447 24.99 8.00 11.24
CA SER A 447 25.69 8.85 10.28
C SER A 447 25.50 10.35 10.50
N LYS A 448 24.32 10.75 10.99
CA LYS A 448 23.95 12.17 11.20
C LYS A 448 23.63 12.50 12.66
N ARG A 449 23.20 11.50 13.44
CA ARG A 449 22.57 11.68 14.76
C ARG A 449 23.20 10.81 15.85
N TYR A 450 24.46 10.42 15.70
CA TYR A 450 25.20 9.59 16.67
C TYR A 450 25.00 10.02 18.12
N TRP A 451 25.22 11.31 18.44
CA TRP A 451 25.12 11.82 19.81
C TRP A 451 23.72 11.70 20.40
N ILE A 452 22.67 11.81 19.58
CA ILE A 452 21.29 11.62 20.02
C ILE A 452 21.02 10.15 20.33
N MET A 453 21.47 9.24 19.46
CA MET A 453 21.35 7.80 19.68
C MET A 453 22.09 7.37 20.95
N LEU A 454 23.31 7.88 21.14
CA LEU A 454 24.11 7.61 22.33
C LEU A 454 23.40 8.09 23.60
N ASP A 455 22.85 9.30 23.62
CA ASP A 455 22.17 9.81 24.82
C ASP A 455 20.86 9.07 25.07
N LEU A 456 20.10 8.69 24.04
CA LEU A 456 18.93 7.81 24.21
C LEU A 456 19.32 6.49 24.90
N PHE A 457 20.43 5.86 24.46
CA PHE A 457 20.96 4.67 25.14
C PHE A 457 21.38 4.98 26.59
N ARG A 458 22.20 6.02 26.82
CA ARG A 458 22.75 6.36 28.15
C ARG A 458 21.70 6.75 29.20
N PHE A 459 20.59 7.31 28.76
CA PHE A 459 19.49 7.73 29.63
C PHE A 459 18.36 6.70 29.71
N ASN A 460 18.55 5.52 29.12
CA ASN A 460 17.65 4.40 29.32
C ASN A 460 17.64 3.98 30.81
N PRO A 461 16.48 3.72 31.43
CA PRO A 461 16.39 3.30 32.83
C PRO A 461 17.22 2.06 33.20
N ASN A 462 17.49 1.17 32.23
CA ASN A 462 18.26 -0.05 32.41
C ASN A 462 19.79 0.15 32.25
N VAL A 463 20.24 1.34 31.83
CA VAL A 463 21.66 1.65 31.63
C VAL A 463 22.17 2.45 32.82
N LYS A 464 23.13 1.90 33.56
CA LYS A 464 23.77 2.60 34.69
C LYS A 464 25.04 3.29 34.23
N ARG A 465 25.20 4.54 34.60
CA ARG A 465 26.40 5.35 34.32
C ARG A 465 27.33 5.31 35.53
N SER A 466 28.58 4.91 35.31
CA SER A 466 29.63 5.07 36.32
C SER A 466 30.34 6.41 36.12
N HIS A 467 30.65 6.75 34.85
CA HIS A 467 31.14 8.06 34.43
C HIS A 467 30.37 8.56 33.22
N ASP A 468 30.81 9.67 32.63
CA ASP A 468 30.17 10.19 31.42
C ASP A 468 30.34 9.26 30.21
N TYR A 469 31.40 8.45 30.18
CA TYR A 469 31.78 7.65 29.01
C TYR A 469 31.83 6.14 29.27
N ASP A 470 31.38 5.67 30.44
CA ASP A 470 31.32 4.25 30.78
C ASP A 470 30.31 3.95 31.88
N GLY A 471 29.93 2.68 31.98
CA GLY A 471 29.09 2.18 33.05
C GLY A 471 28.73 0.72 32.90
N THR A 472 27.65 0.31 33.56
CA THR A 472 27.16 -1.08 33.54
C THR A 472 25.86 -1.21 32.78
N LEU A 473 25.73 -2.35 32.11
CA LEU A 473 24.54 -2.77 31.40
C LEU A 473 24.33 -4.24 31.74
N GLU A 474 23.70 -4.51 32.88
CA GLU A 474 23.42 -5.87 33.35
C GLU A 474 22.07 -6.31 32.80
N THR A 475 22.07 -6.92 31.61
CA THR A 475 20.87 -7.54 31.03
C THR A 475 21.20 -8.93 30.53
N SER A 476 20.20 -9.82 30.54
CA SER A 476 20.30 -11.17 30.00
C SER A 476 19.03 -11.51 29.25
N PHE A 477 19.17 -12.03 28.04
CA PHE A 477 18.04 -12.34 27.16
C PHE A 477 18.37 -13.47 26.19
N SER A 478 17.33 -14.15 25.71
CA SER A 478 17.39 -15.14 24.63
C SER A 478 17.19 -14.43 23.30
N VAL A 479 18.09 -14.62 22.35
CA VAL A 479 17.94 -14.15 20.96
C VAL A 479 17.03 -15.09 20.20
N ASP A 480 17.28 -16.39 20.35
CA ASP A 480 16.50 -17.50 19.82
C ASP A 480 16.51 -18.65 20.85
N GLU A 481 16.01 -19.83 20.49
CA GLU A 481 16.00 -20.98 21.39
C GLU A 481 17.41 -21.47 21.77
N HIS A 482 18.44 -21.12 21.01
CA HIS A 482 19.79 -21.66 21.17
C HIS A 482 20.80 -20.64 21.69
N THR A 483 20.57 -19.34 21.52
CA THR A 483 21.56 -18.27 21.75
C THR A 483 21.09 -17.33 22.86
N CYS A 484 21.87 -17.25 23.92
CA CYS A 484 21.63 -16.40 25.07
C CYS A 484 22.75 -15.38 25.20
N ILE A 485 22.38 -14.13 25.47
CA ILE A 485 23.32 -13.03 25.64
C ILE A 485 23.17 -12.48 27.04
N SER A 486 24.30 -12.33 27.73
CA SER A 486 24.39 -11.55 28.96
C SER A 486 25.37 -10.40 28.76
N THR A 487 25.01 -9.20 29.17
CA THR A 487 25.92 -8.04 29.09
C THR A 487 26.32 -7.59 30.48
N SER A 488 27.45 -6.88 30.56
CA SER A 488 27.98 -6.39 31.83
C SER A 488 28.33 -4.90 31.80
N LYS A 489 28.93 -4.41 30.71
CA LYS A 489 29.51 -3.07 30.64
C LYS A 489 29.25 -2.40 29.31
N TRP A 490 29.32 -1.08 29.32
CA TRP A 490 29.37 -0.26 28.12
C TRP A 490 30.42 0.83 28.28
N ARG A 491 31.01 1.26 27.16
CA ARG A 491 31.93 2.42 27.12
C ARG A 491 31.86 3.15 25.80
N GLN A 492 32.25 4.43 25.82
CA GLN A 492 32.18 5.33 24.67
C GLN A 492 33.52 6.04 24.39
N PRO A 493 34.50 5.37 23.77
CA PRO A 493 35.68 6.06 23.25
C PRO A 493 35.33 6.84 21.96
N LYS A 494 35.71 8.12 21.88
CA LYS A 494 35.88 8.86 20.61
C LYS A 494 34.78 8.64 19.53
N GLY A 495 33.51 8.75 19.90
CA GLY A 495 32.42 8.64 18.91
C GLY A 495 32.02 7.21 18.56
N GLU A 496 32.39 6.22 19.37
CA GLU A 496 32.07 4.81 19.18
C GLU A 496 31.40 4.26 20.46
N LEU A 497 30.29 3.52 20.35
CA LEU A 497 29.70 2.81 21.50
C LEU A 497 30.14 1.35 21.47
N TYR A 498 30.72 0.87 22.57
CA TYR A 498 31.06 -0.53 22.79
C TYR A 498 30.20 -1.13 23.91
N ILE A 499 29.80 -2.38 23.75
CA ILE A 499 29.14 -3.19 24.77
C ILE A 499 29.98 -4.44 25.01
N THR A 500 30.17 -4.78 26.28
CA THR A 500 30.86 -6.01 26.71
C THR A 500 29.84 -7.00 27.27
N GLY A 501 29.89 -8.24 26.79
CA GLY A 501 28.99 -9.31 27.20
C GLY A 501 29.50 -10.70 26.85
N ILE A 502 28.71 -11.71 27.15
CA ILE A 502 28.96 -13.11 26.86
C ILE A 502 27.80 -13.60 25.98
N GLU A 503 28.14 -14.27 24.89
CA GLU A 503 27.20 -14.99 24.02
C GLU A 503 27.42 -16.48 24.25
N THR A 504 26.39 -17.17 24.71
CA THR A 504 26.45 -18.60 25.07
C THR A 504 25.28 -19.37 24.48
N SER A 505 25.37 -20.69 24.47
CA SER A 505 24.18 -21.47 24.20
C SER A 505 23.22 -21.40 25.39
N CYS A 506 21.91 -21.22 25.13
CA CYS A 506 20.89 -21.24 26.18
C CYS A 506 20.77 -22.58 26.91
N TYR A 507 21.26 -23.67 26.29
CA TYR A 507 21.21 -25.03 26.82
C TYR A 507 22.60 -25.61 27.15
N SER A 508 23.65 -24.79 27.20
CA SER A 508 24.96 -25.32 27.58
C SER A 508 25.06 -25.52 29.09
N ASP A 509 25.07 -26.79 29.53
CA ASP A 509 25.48 -27.22 30.87
C ASP A 509 27.03 -27.26 31.03
N SER A 510 27.78 -26.67 30.08
CA SER A 510 29.24 -26.69 30.12
C SER A 510 29.77 -25.63 31.09
N ASP A 511 30.50 -26.06 32.12
CA ASP A 511 31.29 -25.22 33.05
C ASP A 511 32.49 -24.52 32.36
N GLU A 512 32.46 -24.29 31.05
CA GLU A 512 33.49 -23.52 30.36
C GLU A 512 33.33 -22.04 30.70
N GLU A 513 34.34 -21.44 31.33
CA GLU A 513 34.40 -19.99 31.55
C GLU A 513 34.50 -19.27 30.19
N ILE A 514 33.35 -18.88 29.63
CA ILE A 514 33.31 -18.12 28.39
C ILE A 514 33.74 -16.68 28.70
N SER A 515 34.86 -16.27 28.12
CA SER A 515 35.39 -14.91 28.31
C SER A 515 34.46 -13.88 27.65
N PRO A 516 34.16 -12.74 28.32
CA PRO A 516 33.37 -11.68 27.72
C PRO A 516 34.01 -11.13 26.44
N THR A 517 33.19 -10.93 25.42
CA THR A 517 33.55 -10.23 24.19
C THR A 517 33.09 -8.78 24.26
N GLU A 518 33.86 -7.89 23.64
CA GLU A 518 33.51 -6.48 23.50
C GLU A 518 33.31 -6.16 22.02
N SER A 519 32.14 -5.61 21.69
CA SER A 519 31.77 -5.30 20.31
C SER A 519 31.41 -3.82 20.16
N MET A 520 31.85 -3.22 19.05
CA MET A 520 31.42 -1.88 18.65
C MET A 520 30.01 -1.95 18.04
N CYS A 521 29.04 -1.34 18.71
CA CYS A 521 27.64 -1.45 18.32
C CYS A 521 27.20 -0.39 17.33
N PHE A 522 27.69 0.85 17.47
CA PHE A 522 27.55 1.90 16.47
C PHE A 522 28.56 3.02 16.72
N TYR A 523 28.82 3.82 15.69
CA TYR A 523 29.81 4.91 15.73
C TYR A 523 29.39 6.11 14.87
N GLU A 524 30.01 7.26 15.10
CA GLU A 524 29.77 8.50 14.38
C GLU A 524 30.14 8.35 12.89
N GLY A 525 29.17 8.60 12.00
CA GLY A 525 29.34 8.34 10.57
C GLY A 525 28.95 6.92 10.11
N GLY A 526 28.63 6.02 11.05
CA GLY A 526 28.24 4.63 10.74
C GLY A 526 26.85 4.50 10.10
N SER A 527 26.57 3.33 9.51
CA SER A 527 25.30 3.02 8.85
C SER A 527 24.18 2.57 9.79
N MET A 528 24.50 2.27 11.05
CA MET A 528 23.54 1.80 12.05
C MET A 528 22.48 2.87 12.34
N PHE A 529 21.27 2.44 12.66
CA PHE A 529 20.16 3.36 12.94
C PHE A 529 19.18 2.79 13.97
N TYR A 530 18.51 3.68 14.69
CA TYR A 530 17.35 3.36 15.52
C TYR A 530 16.08 3.62 14.75
N GLN A 531 15.18 2.65 14.70
CA GLN A 531 13.84 2.81 14.13
C GLN A 531 12.80 2.84 15.27
N PHE A 532 11.93 3.83 15.22
CA PHE A 532 10.84 4.03 16.16
C PHE A 532 9.52 3.93 15.42
N GLU A 533 8.61 3.13 15.96
CA GLU A 533 7.26 2.95 15.44
C GLU A 533 6.23 3.24 16.53
N PHE A 534 5.20 4.00 16.19
CA PHE A 534 4.09 4.28 17.11
C PHE A 534 2.81 4.62 16.34
N SER A 535 1.66 4.34 16.93
CA SER A 535 0.38 4.72 16.32
C SER A 535 0.15 6.24 16.44
N PRO A 536 -0.66 6.84 15.55
CA PRO A 536 -1.01 8.26 15.64
C PRO A 536 -1.57 8.70 17.00
N SER A 537 -2.31 7.82 17.69
CA SER A 537 -2.84 8.04 19.04
C SER A 537 -1.76 8.40 20.06
N GLU A 538 -0.55 7.87 19.90
CA GLU A 538 0.56 8.07 20.84
C GLU A 538 1.11 9.50 20.83
N LEU A 539 0.86 10.28 19.78
CA LEU A 539 1.29 11.69 19.68
C LEU A 539 0.82 12.52 20.88
N ARG A 540 -0.37 12.19 21.40
CA ARG A 540 -1.00 12.88 22.54
C ARG A 540 -0.89 12.18 23.87
N SER A 541 -0.38 10.95 23.89
CA SER A 541 -0.23 10.23 25.15
C SER A 541 0.82 10.91 26.03
N ASP A 542 0.53 11.06 27.31
CA ASP A 542 1.51 11.46 28.32
C ASP A 542 2.54 10.32 28.54
N LYS A 543 2.12 9.08 28.32
CA LYS A 543 2.93 7.86 28.44
C LYS A 543 2.82 7.04 27.16
N PRO A 544 3.46 7.47 26.07
CA PRO A 544 3.28 6.81 24.79
C PRO A 544 3.92 5.42 24.77
N TYR A 545 3.32 4.51 24.02
CA TYR A 545 3.96 3.27 23.61
C TYR A 545 4.75 3.51 22.32
N VAL A 546 6.05 3.21 22.36
CA VAL A 546 6.97 3.38 21.22
C VAL A 546 7.69 2.06 21.01
N GLU A 547 7.34 1.38 19.92
CA GLU A 547 8.03 0.19 19.46
C GLU A 547 9.40 0.61 18.90
N PHE A 548 10.44 -0.13 19.27
CA PHE A 548 11.82 0.15 18.92
C PHE A 548 12.40 -1.00 18.12
N LYS A 549 13.18 -0.66 17.08
CA LYS A 549 13.90 -1.61 16.24
C LYS A 549 15.35 -1.16 16.04
N PHE A 550 16.27 -2.07 16.30
CA PHE A 550 17.70 -1.94 16.10
C PHE A 550 18.26 -3.29 15.65
N GLU A 551 18.64 -3.37 14.39
CA GLU A 551 19.21 -4.59 13.81
C GLU A 551 20.72 -4.62 14.03
N ASN A 552 21.18 -5.60 14.82
CA ASN A 552 22.60 -5.87 15.02
C ASN A 552 22.81 -7.35 15.39
N SER A 553 24.05 -7.76 15.58
CA SER A 553 24.43 -9.14 15.92
C SER A 553 25.26 -9.21 17.20
N GLY A 554 25.30 -10.40 17.80
CA GLY A 554 26.01 -10.67 19.05
C GLY A 554 25.58 -9.73 20.18
N VAL A 555 26.50 -9.42 21.09
CA VAL A 555 26.23 -8.61 22.30
C VAL A 555 25.58 -7.25 22.04
N CYS A 556 25.69 -6.70 20.82
CA CYS A 556 25.07 -5.43 20.45
C CYS A 556 23.54 -5.51 20.29
N GLN A 557 22.97 -6.72 20.18
CA GLN A 557 21.53 -6.93 20.23
C GLN A 557 20.93 -6.50 21.58
N ALA A 558 21.73 -6.37 22.64
CA ALA A 558 21.26 -5.89 23.93
C ALA A 558 20.56 -4.52 23.82
N ILE A 559 20.97 -3.68 22.87
CA ILE A 559 20.31 -2.40 22.59
C ILE A 559 18.84 -2.61 22.19
N GLN A 560 18.52 -3.60 21.35
CA GLN A 560 17.14 -3.91 20.97
C GLN A 560 16.27 -4.32 22.17
N HIS A 561 16.84 -5.03 23.14
CA HIS A 561 16.08 -5.60 24.25
C HIS A 561 15.85 -4.63 25.42
N ILE A 562 16.71 -3.62 25.57
CA ILE A 562 16.58 -2.66 26.68
C ILE A 562 15.84 -1.37 26.29
N MET A 563 15.85 -1.02 24.99
CA MET A 563 15.30 0.21 24.43
C MET A 563 13.83 0.06 24.13
#